data_AF-W1W273-F1
#
_entry.id   AF-W1W273-F1
#
_cell.length_a   1.000
_cell.length_b   1.000
_cell.length_c   1.000
_cell.angle_alpha   90.00
_cell.angle_beta   90.00
_cell.angle_gamma   90.00
#
_symmetry.space_group_name_H-M   'P 1'
#
loop_
_entity.id
_entity.type
_entity.pdbx_description
1 polymer ?
#
loop_
_entity_poly.entity_id
_entity_poly.type
_entity_poly.pdbx_seq_one_letter_code
_entity_poly.pdbx_strand_id
1 'polypeptide(L)'
;MRPCPYCGHEVLKSERYCPNCGRIRKAPISLDKYSLGMIENFKQCFVYKYADFEGRASRSEYWNFFLVYQLLFVAILFTCAFLSYISPLSSVVGVGFGLVILVLMSVVMVIPSVAVAVRRLHDQGRSGGLVFVGLVPVIGTIILLVLMALPGESHTNRFGLPTGHVILTKQMAHEIGLIDATPTTGLTAGLLCAIFVLWFLVDRLLTTSVM
;
A
#
# COMPACT_ATOMS: atom_id res chain seq x y z
N MET A 1 2.80 17.40 -28.02
CA MET A 1 4.07 16.71 -28.32
C MET A 1 5.00 16.89 -27.12
N ARG A 2 6.23 16.40 -27.13
CA ARG A 2 7.20 16.54 -26.02
C ARG A 2 8.63 16.62 -26.57
N PRO A 3 9.50 17.48 -26.05
CA PRO A 3 10.88 17.56 -26.53
C PRO A 3 11.69 16.34 -26.06
N CYS A 4 12.53 15.80 -26.95
CA CYS A 4 13.49 14.76 -26.62
C CYS A 4 14.58 15.34 -25.70
N PRO A 5 14.86 14.75 -24.52
CA PRO A 5 15.84 15.28 -23.57
C PRO A 5 17.29 15.28 -24.09
N TYR A 6 17.57 14.54 -25.18
CA TYR A 6 18.90 14.44 -25.76
C TYR A 6 19.12 15.35 -26.97
N CYS A 7 18.09 15.57 -27.79
CA CYS A 7 18.23 16.28 -29.07
C CYS A 7 17.23 17.43 -29.27
N GLY A 8 16.34 17.68 -28.30
CA GLY A 8 15.36 18.77 -28.36
C GLY A 8 14.20 18.56 -29.33
N HIS A 9 14.25 17.54 -30.21
CA HIS A 9 13.21 17.30 -31.21
C HIS A 9 11.84 17.01 -30.58
N GLU A 10 10.77 17.60 -31.13
CA GLU A 10 9.38 17.39 -30.71
C GLU A 10 8.91 16.00 -31.12
N VAL A 11 8.66 15.12 -30.15
CA VAL A 11 8.21 13.74 -30.36
C VAL A 11 6.76 13.59 -29.91
N LEU A 12 5.97 12.76 -30.62
CA LEU A 12 4.62 12.41 -30.17
C LEU A 12 4.68 11.65 -28.82
N LYS A 13 3.67 11.82 -27.96
CA LYS A 13 3.64 11.14 -26.65
C LYS A 13 3.57 9.61 -26.77
N SER A 14 2.96 9.11 -27.85
CA SER A 14 2.82 7.68 -28.17
C SER A 14 4.10 7.04 -28.73
N GLU A 15 5.00 7.83 -29.31
CA GLU A 15 6.24 7.35 -29.92
C GLU A 15 7.26 6.90 -28.86
N ARG A 16 7.79 5.68 -29.03
CA ARG A 16 8.74 5.02 -28.12
C ARG A 16 10.20 5.32 -28.44
N TYR A 17 10.49 5.82 -29.62
CA TYR A 17 11.83 6.24 -30.03
C TYR A 17 11.78 7.63 -30.63
N CYS A 18 12.90 8.34 -30.54
CA CYS A 18 13.04 9.63 -31.22
C CYS A 18 13.39 9.37 -32.68
N PRO A 19 12.58 9.82 -33.67
CA PRO A 19 12.88 9.62 -35.08
C PRO A 19 14.16 10.35 -35.52
N ASN A 20 14.53 11.44 -34.82
CA ASN A 20 15.72 12.22 -35.16
C ASN A 20 17.02 11.58 -34.63
N CYS A 21 17.09 11.25 -33.34
CA CYS A 21 18.33 10.75 -32.72
C CYS A 21 18.39 9.23 -32.57
N GLY A 22 17.36 8.51 -32.98
CA GLY A 22 17.27 7.04 -32.90
C GLY A 22 17.22 6.47 -31.49
N ARG A 23 17.31 7.29 -30.44
CA ARG A 23 17.28 6.81 -29.06
C ARG A 23 15.86 6.37 -28.67
N ILE A 24 15.78 5.15 -28.16
CA ILE A 24 14.57 4.62 -27.55
C ILE A 24 14.38 5.32 -26.20
N ARG A 25 13.24 5.96 -26.03
CA ARG A 25 12.82 6.43 -24.72
C ARG A 25 12.37 5.21 -23.94
N LYS A 26 13.01 4.91 -22.80
CA LYS A 26 12.41 4.01 -21.82
C LYS A 26 11.08 4.64 -21.40
N ALA A 27 9.96 4.06 -21.86
CA ALA A 27 8.66 4.44 -21.34
C ALA A 27 8.70 4.23 -19.82
N PRO A 28 8.05 5.08 -19.00
CA PRO A 28 7.83 4.72 -17.60
C PRO A 28 7.16 3.34 -17.61
N ILE A 29 7.86 2.35 -17.06
CA ILE A 29 7.37 0.97 -17.04
C ILE A 29 6.12 1.01 -16.18
N SER A 30 4.95 0.66 -16.74
CA SER A 30 3.74 0.52 -15.93
C SER A 30 3.97 -0.64 -14.96
N LEU A 31 4.17 -0.29 -13.68
CA LEU A 31 4.43 -1.26 -12.63
C LEU A 31 3.19 -2.10 -12.30
N ASP A 32 2.01 -1.62 -12.69
CA ASP A 32 0.70 -2.20 -12.41
C ASP A 32 0.52 -3.64 -12.90
N LYS A 33 1.28 -4.07 -13.93
CA LYS A 33 1.23 -5.46 -14.40
C LYS A 33 1.99 -6.43 -13.49
N TYR A 34 2.97 -5.94 -12.73
CA TYR A 34 3.82 -6.77 -11.87
C TYR A 34 3.18 -6.92 -10.49
N SER A 35 3.28 -8.12 -9.93
CA SER A 35 3.02 -8.32 -8.50
C SER A 35 4.23 -7.77 -7.75
N LEU A 36 4.11 -6.57 -7.20
CA LEU A 36 5.23 -5.87 -6.58
C LEU A 36 5.56 -6.44 -5.18
N GLY A 37 6.76 -6.10 -4.70
CA GLY A 37 7.18 -6.30 -3.33
C GLY A 37 6.35 -5.48 -2.33
N MET A 38 6.54 -5.72 -1.04
CA MET A 38 5.77 -5.05 0.00
C MET A 38 6.06 -3.53 0.03
N ILE A 39 7.34 -3.17 0.04
CA ILE A 39 7.79 -1.78 0.07
C ILE A 39 7.35 -1.06 -1.22
N GLU A 40 7.45 -1.73 -2.36
CA GLU A 40 7.05 -1.21 -3.65
C GLU A 40 5.54 -1.01 -3.74
N ASN A 41 4.72 -1.95 -3.27
CA ASN A 41 3.26 -1.75 -3.21
C ASN A 41 2.90 -0.57 -2.31
N PHE A 42 3.56 -0.45 -1.16
CA PHE A 42 3.36 0.68 -0.27
C PHE A 42 3.72 2.01 -0.96
N LYS A 43 4.89 2.09 -1.61
CA LYS A 43 5.31 3.27 -2.39
C LYS A 43 4.37 3.55 -3.56
N GLN A 44 3.90 2.52 -4.25
CA GLN A 44 2.96 2.63 -5.36
C GLN A 44 1.66 3.31 -4.89
N CYS A 45 1.07 2.81 -3.81
CA CYS A 45 -0.16 3.38 -3.24
C CYS A 45 0.06 4.76 -2.62
N PHE A 46 1.14 4.95 -1.84
CA PHE A 46 1.34 6.16 -1.05
C PHE A 46 1.94 7.32 -1.85
N VAL A 47 2.88 7.07 -2.75
CA VAL A 47 3.60 8.11 -3.48
C VAL A 47 2.99 8.35 -4.86
N TYR A 48 2.69 7.28 -5.59
CA TYR A 48 2.31 7.39 -7.00
C TYR A 48 0.78 7.39 -7.22
N LYS A 49 0.02 6.71 -6.35
CA LYS A 49 -1.44 6.53 -6.47
C LYS A 49 -2.21 7.03 -5.24
N TYR A 50 -1.70 8.08 -4.60
CA TYR A 50 -2.20 8.57 -3.30
C TYR A 50 -3.71 8.86 -3.30
N ALA A 51 -4.18 9.58 -4.32
CA ALA A 51 -5.60 9.91 -4.52
C ALA A 51 -6.12 9.43 -5.88
N ASP A 52 -5.55 8.33 -6.37
CA ASP A 52 -5.94 7.72 -7.64
C ASP A 52 -7.00 6.63 -7.37
N PHE A 53 -8.24 6.94 -7.74
CA PHE A 53 -9.39 6.04 -7.61
C PHE A 53 -9.68 5.26 -8.90
N GLU A 54 -8.93 5.53 -9.98
CA GLU A 54 -9.14 4.90 -11.27
C GLU A 54 -8.31 3.62 -11.41
N GLY A 55 -8.72 2.77 -12.35
CA GLY A 55 -8.02 1.51 -12.59
C GLY A 55 -8.33 0.43 -11.55
N ARG A 56 -7.38 -0.50 -11.40
CA ARG A 56 -7.51 -1.74 -10.62
C ARG A 56 -6.36 -1.87 -9.64
N ALA A 57 -6.61 -2.54 -8.53
CA ALA A 57 -5.58 -2.94 -7.57
C ALA A 57 -5.69 -4.44 -7.33
N SER A 58 -4.55 -5.12 -7.40
CA SER A 58 -4.48 -6.57 -7.16
C SER A 58 -4.67 -6.90 -5.68
N ARG A 59 -4.93 -8.18 -5.36
CA ARG A 59 -4.98 -8.66 -3.96
C ARG A 59 -3.68 -8.36 -3.22
N SER A 60 -2.53 -8.66 -3.83
CA SER A 60 -1.24 -8.42 -3.20
C SER A 60 -0.98 -6.93 -2.96
N GLU A 61 -1.36 -6.06 -3.91
CA GLU A 61 -1.24 -4.60 -3.74
C GLU A 61 -2.05 -4.08 -2.53
N TYR A 62 -3.32 -4.46 -2.42
CA TYR A 62 -4.17 -4.06 -1.29
C TYR A 62 -3.64 -4.60 0.06
N TRP A 63 -3.38 -5.91 0.14
CA TRP A 63 -3.00 -6.53 1.41
C TRP A 63 -1.59 -6.14 1.86
N ASN A 64 -0.65 -5.94 0.94
CA ASN A 64 0.69 -5.46 1.30
C ASN A 64 0.64 -4.01 1.80
N PHE A 65 -0.14 -3.14 1.16
CA PHE A 65 -0.34 -1.78 1.66
C PHE A 65 -0.96 -1.79 3.06
N PHE A 66 -2.02 -2.58 3.26
CA PHE A 66 -2.68 -2.71 4.56
C PHE A 66 -1.72 -3.26 5.63
N LEU A 67 -0.91 -4.27 5.34
CA LEU A 67 0.05 -4.85 6.28
C LEU A 67 1.11 -3.83 6.72
N VAL A 68 1.68 -3.06 5.79
CA VAL A 68 2.66 -2.01 6.14
C VAL A 68 2.01 -0.93 6.99
N TYR A 69 0.79 -0.49 6.63
CA TYR A 69 0.03 0.47 7.43
C TYR A 69 -0.21 -0.03 8.86
N GLN A 70 -0.63 -1.30 9.02
CA GLN A 70 -0.85 -1.90 10.34
C GLN A 70 0.43 -2.08 11.14
N LEU A 71 1.54 -2.43 10.48
CA LEU A 71 2.84 -2.54 11.13
C LEU A 71 3.30 -1.18 11.69
N LEU A 72 3.17 -0.11 10.89
CA LEU A 72 3.50 1.26 11.34
C LEU A 72 2.62 1.69 12.52
N PHE A 73 1.32 1.40 12.44
CA PHE A 73 0.36 1.74 13.49
C PHE A 73 0.72 1.07 14.83
N VAL A 74 0.93 -0.25 14.80
CA VAL A 74 1.27 -1.01 16.01
C VAL A 74 2.67 -0.68 16.53
N ALA A 75 3.64 -0.39 15.65
CA ALA A 75 4.96 0.05 16.05
C ALA A 75 4.92 1.37 16.86
N ILE A 76 4.13 2.35 16.40
CA ILE A 76 3.95 3.62 17.12
C ILE A 76 3.32 3.35 18.50
N LEU A 77 2.24 2.56 18.56
CA LEU A 77 1.58 2.21 19.83
C LEU A 77 2.53 1.51 20.79
N PHE A 78 3.34 0.57 20.29
CA PHE A 78 4.35 -0.12 21.08
C PHE A 78 5.39 0.84 21.63
N THR A 79 5.94 1.73 20.81
CA THR A 79 6.91 2.74 21.27
C THR A 79 6.30 3.63 22.36
N CYS A 80 5.04 4.06 22.21
CA CYS A 80 4.36 4.89 23.20
C CYS A 80 4.12 4.16 24.53
N ALA A 81 3.63 2.92 24.46
CA ALA A 81 3.40 2.08 25.63
C ALA A 81 4.72 1.77 26.35
N PHE A 82 5.76 1.45 25.60
CA PHE A 82 7.09 1.15 26.13
C PHE A 82 7.73 2.36 26.83
N LEU A 83 7.68 3.55 26.22
CA LEU A 83 8.18 4.78 26.83
C LEU A 83 7.45 5.13 28.13
N SER A 84 6.14 4.87 28.17
CA SER A 84 5.31 5.09 29.37
C SER A 84 5.68 4.14 30.50
N TYR A 85 6.02 2.89 30.16
CA TYR A 85 6.43 1.87 31.13
C TYR A 85 7.80 2.16 31.76
N ILE A 86 8.79 2.59 30.97
CA ILE A 86 10.17 2.78 31.48
C ILE A 86 10.35 4.07 32.30
N SER A 87 9.51 5.08 32.10
CA SER A 87 9.64 6.36 32.80
C SER A 87 8.28 7.06 32.94
N PRO A 88 7.72 7.11 34.17
CA PRO A 88 6.45 7.77 34.43
C PRO A 88 6.47 9.28 34.15
N LEU A 89 7.61 9.95 34.30
CA LEU A 89 7.75 11.39 34.03
C LEU A 89 7.65 11.71 32.52
N SER A 90 8.02 10.76 31.67
CA SER A 90 7.87 10.86 30.20
C SER A 90 6.51 10.35 29.70
N SER A 91 5.65 9.81 30.56
CA SER A 91 4.36 9.23 30.15
C SER A 91 3.42 10.28 29.54
N VAL A 92 3.25 11.45 30.18
CA VAL A 92 2.31 12.47 29.71
C VAL A 92 2.76 13.08 28.37
N VAL A 93 4.05 13.41 28.25
CA VAL A 93 4.60 14.02 27.02
C VAL A 93 4.73 12.98 25.90
N GLY A 94 5.19 11.77 26.22
CA GLY A 94 5.39 10.68 25.27
C GLY A 94 4.07 10.13 24.71
N VAL A 95 3.07 9.90 25.55
CA VAL A 95 1.74 9.47 25.12
C VAL A 95 1.05 10.57 24.32
N GLY A 96 1.12 11.82 24.77
CA GLY A 96 0.55 12.96 24.04
C GLY A 96 1.13 13.10 22.63
N PHE A 97 2.47 13.07 22.52
CA PHE A 97 3.15 13.14 21.22
C PHE A 97 2.83 11.93 20.32
N GLY A 98 2.80 10.73 20.91
CA GLY A 98 2.41 9.51 20.23
C GLY A 98 1.01 9.55 19.62
N LEU A 99 0.03 10.02 20.40
CA LEU A 99 -1.34 10.19 19.94
C LEU A 99 -1.44 11.22 18.80
N VAL A 100 -0.71 12.34 18.89
CA VAL A 100 -0.67 13.34 17.80
C VAL A 100 -0.12 12.71 16.52
N ILE A 101 0.98 11.97 16.58
CA ILE A 101 1.53 11.25 15.42
C ILE A 101 0.51 10.27 14.86
N LEU A 102 -0.15 9.50 15.73
CA LEU A 102 -1.14 8.50 15.31
C LEU A 102 -2.30 9.16 14.56
N VAL A 103 -2.83 10.26 15.08
CA VAL A 103 -3.92 11.02 14.44
C VAL A 103 -3.47 11.58 13.10
N LEU A 104 -2.29 12.21 13.03
CA LEU A 104 -1.75 12.73 11.78
C LEU A 104 -1.55 11.63 10.73
N MET A 105 -0.97 10.50 11.16
CA MET A 105 -0.80 9.32 10.30
C MET A 105 -2.15 8.81 9.81
N SER A 106 -3.15 8.66 10.68
CA SER A 106 -4.49 8.21 10.29
C SER A 106 -5.12 9.16 9.27
N VAL A 107 -5.05 10.48 9.49
CA VAL A 107 -5.58 11.48 8.55
C VAL A 107 -4.92 11.39 7.18
N VAL A 108 -3.58 11.32 7.15
CA VAL A 108 -2.81 11.20 5.90
C VAL A 108 -3.09 9.87 5.19
N MET A 109 -3.33 8.79 5.94
CA MET A 109 -3.53 7.45 5.38
C MET A 109 -4.96 7.16 4.94
N VAL A 110 -5.95 7.96 5.36
CA VAL A 110 -7.36 7.77 4.97
C VAL A 110 -7.51 7.78 3.45
N ILE A 111 -6.98 8.79 2.77
CA ILE A 111 -7.13 8.96 1.32
C ILE A 111 -6.55 7.77 0.54
N PRO A 112 -5.27 7.39 0.71
CA PRO A 112 -4.70 6.25 -0.03
C PRO A 112 -5.34 4.91 0.35
N SER A 113 -5.80 4.76 1.60
CA SER A 113 -6.54 3.55 2.04
C SER A 113 -7.87 3.40 1.32
N VAL A 114 -8.63 4.50 1.19
CA VAL A 114 -9.89 4.49 0.42
C VAL A 114 -9.60 4.30 -1.07
N ALA A 115 -8.58 4.97 -1.61
CA ALA A 115 -8.21 4.86 -3.02
C ALA A 115 -7.85 3.42 -3.42
N VAL A 116 -6.99 2.74 -2.65
CA VAL A 116 -6.64 1.34 -2.93
C VAL A 116 -7.83 0.39 -2.73
N ALA A 117 -8.71 0.64 -1.75
CA ALA A 117 -9.91 -0.16 -1.55
C ALA A 117 -10.91 -0.02 -2.71
N VAL A 118 -11.08 1.19 -3.24
CA VAL A 118 -11.89 1.46 -4.45
C VAL A 118 -11.31 0.72 -5.65
N ARG A 119 -10.01 0.84 -5.92
CA ARG A 119 -9.34 0.12 -7.01
C ARG A 119 -9.40 -1.40 -6.85
N ARG A 120 -9.41 -1.90 -5.60
CA ARG A 120 -9.58 -3.33 -5.30
C ARG A 120 -11.00 -3.81 -5.61
N LEU A 121 -12.03 -3.00 -5.37
CA LEU A 121 -13.41 -3.30 -5.79
C LEU A 121 -13.59 -3.25 -7.30
N HIS A 122 -12.94 -2.29 -7.97
CA HIS A 122 -12.89 -2.20 -9.42
C HIS A 122 -12.25 -3.44 -10.06
N ASP A 123 -11.26 -4.03 -9.41
CA ASP A 123 -10.65 -5.30 -9.85
C ASP A 123 -11.64 -6.49 -9.85
N GLN A 124 -12.78 -6.37 -9.17
CA GLN A 124 -13.88 -7.33 -9.17
C GLN A 124 -15.09 -6.88 -10.03
N GLY A 125 -14.93 -5.83 -10.84
CA GLY A 125 -16.01 -5.24 -11.63
C GLY A 125 -17.04 -4.45 -10.80
N ARG A 126 -16.87 -4.35 -9.47
CA ARG A 126 -17.81 -3.70 -8.56
C ARG A 126 -17.62 -2.17 -8.54
N SER A 127 -18.60 -1.43 -8.03
CA SER A 127 -18.49 0.01 -7.84
C SER A 127 -17.63 0.36 -6.62
N GLY A 128 -16.81 1.42 -6.73
CA GLY A 128 -16.00 1.92 -5.61
C GLY A 128 -16.81 2.37 -4.39
N GLY A 129 -18.07 2.77 -4.58
CA GLY A 129 -18.97 3.19 -3.50
C GLY A 129 -19.22 2.11 -2.44
N LEU A 130 -18.97 0.83 -2.74
CA LEU A 130 -19.07 -0.23 -1.72
C LEU A 130 -18.07 -0.07 -0.57
N VAL A 131 -17.03 0.77 -0.71
CA VAL A 131 -16.15 1.12 0.43
C VAL A 131 -16.95 1.70 1.60
N PHE A 132 -18.00 2.48 1.35
CA PHE A 132 -18.80 3.11 2.40
C PHE A 132 -19.60 2.11 3.24
N VAL A 133 -19.79 0.87 2.77
CA VAL A 133 -20.37 -0.20 3.58
C VAL A 133 -19.54 -0.43 4.85
N GLY A 134 -18.22 -0.21 4.78
CA GLY A 134 -17.33 -0.31 5.94
C GLY A 134 -17.62 0.70 7.08
N LEU A 135 -18.43 1.73 6.83
CA LEU A 135 -18.90 2.66 7.87
C LEU A 135 -19.96 2.04 8.77
N VAL A 136 -20.63 0.96 8.34
CA VAL A 136 -21.54 0.19 9.19
C VAL A 136 -20.69 -0.71 10.09
N PRO A 137 -20.71 -0.49 11.42
CA PRO A 137 -19.86 -1.23 12.33
C PRO A 137 -20.18 -2.73 12.30
N VAL A 138 -19.14 -3.54 12.50
CA VAL A 138 -19.20 -5.02 12.55
C VAL A 138 -19.61 -5.66 11.23
N ILE A 139 -20.87 -5.54 10.82
CA ILE A 139 -21.38 -6.23 9.62
C ILE A 139 -20.74 -5.65 8.36
N GLY A 140 -20.69 -4.32 8.26
CA GLY A 140 -20.13 -3.64 7.10
C GLY A 140 -18.63 -3.88 6.94
N THR A 141 -17.89 -3.88 8.05
CA THR A 141 -16.46 -4.20 8.06
C THR A 141 -16.18 -5.65 7.67
N ILE A 142 -16.99 -6.62 8.14
CA ILE A 142 -16.87 -8.03 7.74
C ILE A 142 -17.13 -8.18 6.24
N ILE A 143 -18.21 -7.58 5.71
CA ILE A 143 -18.52 -7.62 4.27
C ILE A 143 -17.35 -7.07 3.46
N LEU A 144 -16.84 -5.89 3.85
CA LEU A 144 -15.74 -5.26 3.13
C LEU A 144 -14.47 -6.12 3.18
N LEU A 145 -14.14 -6.69 4.34
CA LEU A 145 -12.98 -7.58 4.51
C LEU A 145 -13.07 -8.81 3.60
N VAL A 146 -14.24 -9.45 3.53
CA VAL A 146 -14.48 -10.57 2.62
C VAL A 146 -14.30 -10.12 1.17
N LEU A 147 -14.87 -8.98 0.78
CA LEU A 147 -14.71 -8.43 -0.57
C LEU A 147 -13.24 -8.17 -0.90
N MET A 148 -12.43 -7.66 0.03
CA MET A 148 -10.99 -7.42 -0.22
C MET A 148 -10.18 -8.72 -0.38
N ALA A 149 -10.66 -9.84 0.17
CA ALA A 149 -10.02 -11.15 0.10
C ALA A 149 -10.38 -11.97 -1.15
N LEU A 150 -11.59 -11.81 -1.69
CA LEU A 150 -12.06 -12.51 -2.90
C LEU A 150 -11.12 -12.29 -4.09
N PRO A 151 -11.03 -13.21 -5.07
CA PRO A 151 -10.26 -12.98 -6.29
C PRO A 151 -10.89 -11.89 -7.19
N GLY A 152 -10.06 -11.18 -7.95
CA GLY A 152 -10.51 -10.27 -9.01
C GLY A 152 -10.79 -10.98 -10.33
N GLU A 153 -11.31 -10.23 -11.31
CA GLU A 153 -11.61 -10.73 -12.66
C GLU A 153 -10.33 -10.98 -13.47
N SER A 154 -10.16 -12.15 -14.07
CA SER A 154 -8.96 -12.48 -14.86
C SER A 154 -8.91 -11.79 -16.23
N HIS A 155 -10.05 -11.31 -16.71
CA HIS A 155 -10.19 -10.63 -17.99
C HIS A 155 -10.22 -9.11 -17.81
N THR A 156 -10.14 -8.39 -18.93
CA THR A 156 -10.35 -6.95 -18.99
C THR A 156 -11.77 -6.61 -18.56
N ASN A 157 -11.93 -5.67 -17.65
CA ASN A 157 -13.23 -5.14 -17.26
C ASN A 157 -13.32 -3.64 -17.57
N ARG A 158 -14.43 -3.00 -17.22
CA ARG A 158 -14.65 -1.56 -17.46
C ARG A 158 -13.63 -0.63 -16.81
N PHE A 159 -12.83 -1.13 -15.86
CA PHE A 159 -11.78 -0.39 -15.15
C PHE A 159 -10.37 -0.72 -15.68
N GLY A 160 -10.25 -1.59 -16.69
CA GLY A 160 -9.00 -1.86 -17.41
C GLY A 160 -8.48 -3.29 -17.31
N LEU A 161 -7.20 -3.45 -17.68
CA LEU A 161 -6.48 -4.72 -17.70
C LEU A 161 -6.20 -5.24 -16.28
N PRO A 162 -6.15 -6.57 -16.07
CA PRO A 162 -5.81 -7.14 -14.78
C PRO A 162 -4.42 -6.72 -14.31
N THR A 163 -4.29 -6.40 -13.03
CA THR A 163 -3.03 -5.96 -12.40
C THR A 163 -2.37 -7.09 -11.62
N GLY A 164 -1.05 -7.01 -11.43
CA GLY A 164 -0.32 -7.97 -10.59
C GLY A 164 -0.27 -9.41 -11.12
N HIS A 165 -0.44 -9.61 -12.43
CA HIS A 165 -0.46 -10.94 -13.05
C HIS A 165 0.93 -11.45 -13.44
N VAL A 166 1.94 -10.57 -13.50
CA VAL A 166 3.34 -10.96 -13.76
C VAL A 166 4.10 -11.09 -12.44
N ILE A 167 4.67 -12.27 -12.19
CA ILE A 167 5.53 -12.49 -11.03
C ILE A 167 6.86 -11.74 -11.23
N LEU A 168 7.20 -10.87 -10.31
CA LEU A 168 8.47 -10.14 -10.31
C LEU A 168 9.55 -10.99 -9.63
N THR A 169 10.47 -11.55 -10.42
CA THR A 169 11.63 -12.28 -9.88
C THR A 169 12.69 -11.31 -9.35
N LYS A 170 13.59 -11.79 -8.49
CA LYS A 170 14.72 -10.97 -7.96
C LYS A 170 15.60 -10.39 -9.07
N GLN A 171 15.83 -11.16 -10.14
CA GLN A 171 16.59 -10.69 -11.31
C GLN A 171 15.86 -9.53 -12.02
N MET A 172 14.56 -9.69 -12.28
CA MET A 172 13.75 -8.64 -12.89
C MET A 172 13.64 -7.39 -12.02
N ALA A 173 13.53 -7.56 -10.69
CA ALA A 173 13.53 -6.45 -9.74
C ALA A 173 14.84 -5.65 -9.86
N HIS A 174 15.99 -6.33 -9.88
CA HIS A 174 17.30 -5.68 -10.05
C HIS A 174 17.44 -4.96 -11.40
N GLU A 175 16.95 -5.54 -12.50
CA GLU A 175 16.97 -4.91 -13.83
C GLU A 175 16.12 -3.63 -13.90
N ILE A 176 14.97 -3.62 -13.20
CA ILE A 176 14.05 -2.48 -13.17
C ILE A 176 14.47 -1.46 -12.09
N GLY A 177 15.36 -1.83 -11.17
CA GLY A 177 15.81 -1.00 -10.05
C GLY A 177 14.85 -0.97 -8.86
N LEU A 178 14.07 -2.04 -8.67
CA LEU A 178 13.21 -2.25 -7.51
C LEU A 178 14.00 -2.90 -6.36
N ILE A 179 13.58 -2.63 -5.12
CA ILE A 179 14.29 -3.09 -3.91
C ILE A 179 13.91 -4.54 -3.64
N ASP A 180 12.62 -4.84 -3.69
CA ASP A 180 12.09 -6.18 -3.41
C ASP A 180 11.37 -6.82 -4.60
N ALA A 181 11.45 -8.16 -4.62
CA ALA A 181 10.68 -9.02 -5.50
C ALA A 181 9.30 -9.34 -4.89
N THR A 182 8.46 -10.10 -5.61
CA THR A 182 7.18 -10.60 -5.04
C THR A 182 7.39 -11.21 -3.66
N PRO A 183 6.60 -10.81 -2.64
CA PRO A 183 6.80 -11.30 -1.29
C PRO A 183 6.53 -12.80 -1.23
N THR A 184 7.39 -13.52 -0.50
CA THR A 184 7.15 -14.94 -0.20
C THR A 184 6.09 -15.05 0.89
N THR A 185 5.34 -16.15 0.87
CA THR A 185 4.31 -16.45 1.89
C THR A 185 4.88 -16.47 3.32
N GLY A 186 6.15 -16.87 3.47
CA GLY A 186 6.86 -16.83 4.74
C GLY A 186 7.05 -15.41 5.30
N LEU A 187 7.36 -14.42 4.45
CA LEU A 187 7.51 -13.03 4.88
C LEU A 187 6.17 -12.45 5.35
N THR A 188 5.09 -12.72 4.61
CA THR A 188 3.75 -12.26 4.99
C THR A 188 3.27 -12.88 6.30
N ALA A 189 3.54 -14.17 6.53
CA ALA A 189 3.21 -14.84 7.77
C ALA A 189 4.02 -14.30 8.96
N GLY A 190 5.32 -14.07 8.78
CA GLY A 190 6.19 -13.49 9.80
C GLY A 190 5.72 -12.10 10.26
N LEU A 191 5.23 -11.27 9.34
CA LEU A 191 4.71 -9.94 9.65
C LEU A 191 3.38 -9.98 10.40
N LEU A 192 2.48 -10.89 10.03
CA LEU A 192 1.24 -11.12 10.81
C LEU A 192 1.56 -11.53 12.24
N CYS A 193 2.52 -12.45 12.43
CA CYS A 193 3.00 -12.83 13.77
C CYS A 193 3.60 -11.63 14.51
N ALA A 194 4.43 -10.81 13.85
CA ALA A 194 5.01 -9.62 14.46
C ALA A 194 3.94 -8.62 14.91
N ILE A 195 2.94 -8.35 14.07
CA ILE A 195 1.80 -7.48 14.41
C ILE A 195 1.06 -8.02 15.63
N PHE A 196 0.76 -9.33 15.65
CA PHE A 196 0.07 -9.96 16.77
C PHE A 196 0.87 -9.89 18.08
N VAL A 197 2.17 -10.20 18.03
CA VAL A 197 3.08 -10.13 19.19
C VAL A 197 3.18 -8.70 19.71
N LEU A 198 3.41 -7.72 18.83
CA LEU A 198 3.50 -6.33 19.25
C LEU A 198 2.18 -5.83 19.86
N TRP A 199 1.03 -6.23 19.30
CA TRP A 199 -0.27 -5.88 19.86
C TRP A 199 -0.47 -6.47 21.25
N PHE A 200 -0.13 -7.74 21.44
CA PHE A 200 -0.16 -8.38 22.75
C PHE A 200 0.78 -7.70 23.76
N LEU A 201 1.99 -7.31 23.33
CA LEU A 201 2.93 -6.58 24.18
C LEU A 201 2.40 -5.20 24.57
N VAL A 202 1.77 -4.47 23.64
CA VAL A 202 1.10 -3.20 23.92
C VAL A 202 0.05 -3.37 25.01
N ASP A 203 -0.84 -4.37 24.86
CA ASP A 203 -1.88 -4.67 25.85
C ASP A 203 -1.28 -4.98 27.23
N ARG A 204 -0.21 -5.80 27.27
CA ARG A 204 0.51 -6.09 28.51
C ARG A 204 1.12 -4.86 29.16
N LEU A 205 1.80 -4.00 28.40
CA LEU A 205 2.42 -2.79 28.93
C LEU A 205 1.38 -1.78 29.46
N LEU A 206 0.24 -1.69 28.78
CA LEU A 206 -0.86 -0.81 29.21
C LEU A 206 -1.56 -1.36 30.47
N THR A 207 -1.77 -2.67 30.58
CA THR A 207 -2.40 -3.28 31.76
C THR A 207 -1.49 -3.27 32.98
N THR A 208 -0.17 -3.44 32.83
CA THR A 208 0.78 -3.44 33.95
C THR A 208 1.11 -2.04 34.48
N SER A 209 0.94 -0.99 33.68
CA SER A 209 1.16 0.40 34.12
C SER A 209 -0.03 1.00 34.90
N VAL A 210 -1.18 0.32 34.92
CA VAL A 210 -2.40 0.74 35.63
C VAL A 210 -2.50 0.12 37.04
N MET A 211 -1.65 -0.86 37.36
CA MET A 211 -1.52 -1.48 38.69
C MET A 211 -0.32 -0.89 39.45
#